data_AF-A0A2P8AQV3-F1
#
_entry.id   AF-A0A2P8AQV3-F1
#
_cell.length_a   1.000
_cell.length_b   1.000
_cell.length_c   1.000
_cell.angle_alpha   90.00
_cell.angle_beta   90.00
_cell.angle_gamma   90.00
#
_symmetry.space_group_name_H-M   'P 1'
#
loop_
_entity.id
_entity.type
_entity.pdbx_description
1 polymer ?
#
loop_
_entity_poly.entity_id
_entity_poly.type
_entity_poly.pdbx_seq_one_letter_code
_entity_poly.pdbx_strand_id
1 'polypeptide(L)'
;MVRAEVAPALAAGVDPTAPGADPVVAAATSRYARLCGRPDDADLRRRLLDRLEAANDPRRERYLCLLSVVNGWPQVESLTPVLDWSIRALRARATG
;
A
#
# COMPACT_ATOMS: atom_id res chain seq x y z
N MET A 1 -6.86 -2.66 3.05
CA MET A 1 -7.49 -1.93 1.93
C MET A 1 -6.60 -2.01 0.69
N VAL A 2 -5.44 -1.36 0.68
CA VAL A 2 -4.47 -1.40 -0.44
C VAL A 2 -4.06 -2.82 -0.83
N ARG A 3 -3.83 -3.72 0.15
CA ARG A 3 -3.53 -5.13 -0.12
C ARG A 3 -4.50 -5.82 -1.07
N ALA A 4 -5.81 -5.61 -0.92
CA ALA A 4 -6.79 -6.33 -1.73
C ALA A 4 -6.75 -5.88 -3.21
N GLU A 5 -6.48 -4.59 -3.45
CA GLU A 5 -6.40 -4.04 -4.81
C GLU A 5 -5.04 -4.38 -5.45
N VAL A 6 -3.96 -4.38 -4.66
CA VAL A 6 -2.57 -4.47 -5.16
C VAL A 6 -2.06 -5.90 -5.27
N ALA A 7 -2.47 -6.80 -4.37
CA ALA A 7 -1.94 -8.18 -4.35
C ALA A 7 -2.07 -8.92 -5.69
N PRO A 8 -3.19 -8.82 -6.44
CA PRO A 8 -3.29 -9.46 -7.76
C PRO A 8 -2.29 -8.89 -8.78
N ALA A 9 -2.11 -7.58 -8.81
CA ALA A 9 -1.18 -6.92 -9.74
C ALA A 9 0.28 -7.23 -9.40
N LEU A 10 0.60 -7.29 -8.11
CA LEU A 10 1.91 -7.70 -7.63
C LEU A 10 2.19 -9.17 -8.00
N ALA A 11 1.23 -10.07 -7.79
CA ALA A 11 1.37 -11.48 -8.16
C ALA A 11 1.52 -11.68 -9.67
N ALA A 12 0.90 -10.81 -10.48
CA ALA A 12 1.05 -10.80 -11.94
C ALA A 12 2.35 -10.12 -12.42
N GLY A 13 3.19 -9.62 -11.52
CA GLY A 13 4.47 -8.98 -11.88
C GLY A 13 4.31 -7.62 -12.57
N VAL A 14 3.19 -6.93 -12.36
CA VAL A 14 2.95 -5.61 -12.96
C VAL A 14 3.94 -4.60 -12.38
N ASP A 15 4.68 -3.89 -13.25
CA ASP A 15 5.56 -2.82 -12.82
C ASP A 15 4.74 -1.66 -12.21
N PRO A 16 4.97 -1.27 -10.95
CA PRO A 16 4.24 -0.18 -10.29
C PRO A 16 4.35 1.17 -11.00
N THR A 17 5.39 1.38 -11.80
CA THR A 17 5.65 2.63 -12.51
C THR A 17 5.14 2.64 -13.95
N ALA A 18 4.75 1.48 -14.49
CA ALA A 18 4.20 1.39 -15.83
C ALA A 18 2.74 1.88 -15.89
N PRO A 19 2.25 2.32 -17.07
CA PRO A 19 0.84 2.68 -17.27
C PRO A 19 -0.14 1.54 -16.92
N GLY A 20 0.28 0.29 -17.06
CA GLY A 20 -0.51 -0.88 -16.65
C GLY A 20 -0.90 -0.91 -15.16
N ALA A 21 -0.20 -0.16 -14.30
CA ALA A 21 -0.54 -0.02 -12.88
C ALA A 21 -1.60 1.06 -12.59
N ASP A 22 -1.95 1.92 -13.56
CA ASP A 22 -2.95 3.00 -13.40
C ASP A 22 -4.31 2.51 -12.88
N PRO A 23 -4.93 1.46 -13.44
CA PRO A 23 -6.23 1.00 -12.94
C PRO A 23 -6.16 0.49 -11.49
N VAL A 24 -5.05 -0.12 -11.11
CA VAL A 24 -4.83 -0.64 -9.75
C VAL A 24 -4.69 0.51 -8.75
N VAL A 25 -3.91 1.53 -9.11
CA VAL A 25 -3.75 2.74 -8.29
C VAL A 25 -5.08 3.48 -8.16
N ALA A 26 -5.82 3.65 -9.26
CA ALA A 26 -7.12 4.31 -9.26
C ALA A 26 -8.15 3.59 -8.37
N ALA A 27 -8.18 2.25 -8.40
CA ALA A 27 -9.03 1.47 -7.51
C ALA A 27 -8.65 1.65 -6.04
N ALA A 28 -7.35 1.63 -5.73
CA ALA A 28 -6.84 1.85 -4.38
C ALA A 28 -7.14 3.27 -3.87
N THR A 29 -6.90 4.32 -4.65
CA THR A 29 -7.17 5.71 -4.24
C THR A 29 -8.66 6.00 -4.13
N SER A 30 -9.48 5.51 -5.07
CA SER A 30 -10.95 5.63 -5.01
C SER A 30 -11.53 4.95 -3.78
N ARG A 31 -11.01 3.77 -3.42
CA ARG A 31 -11.46 3.07 -2.21
C ARG A 31 -11.02 3.82 -0.94
N TYR A 32 -9.82 4.40 -0.92
CA TYR A 32 -9.37 5.22 0.19
C TYR A 32 -10.25 6.46 0.36
N ALA A 33 -10.55 7.14 -0.75
CA ALA A 33 -11.42 8.32 -0.80
C ALA A 33 -12.79 8.04 -0.16
N ARG A 34 -13.42 6.93 -0.54
CA ARG A 34 -14.67 6.46 0.06
C ARG A 34 -14.57 6.20 1.56
N LEU A 35 -13.50 5.54 2.02
CA LEU A 35 -13.30 5.29 3.45
C LEU A 35 -13.07 6.58 4.26
N CYS A 36 -12.44 7.58 3.65
CA CYS A 36 -12.18 8.87 4.29
C CYS A 36 -13.35 9.87 4.14
N GLY A 37 -14.37 9.57 3.35
CA GLY A 37 -15.44 10.51 3.02
C GLY A 37 -14.92 11.77 2.31
N ARG A 38 -13.91 11.61 1.44
CA ARG A 38 -13.19 12.71 0.77
C ARG A 38 -13.10 12.47 -0.73
N PRO A 39 -12.93 13.50 -1.57
CA PRO A 39 -12.62 13.31 -2.99
C PRO A 39 -11.26 12.64 -3.18
N ASP A 40 -11.09 11.89 -4.27
CA ASP A 40 -9.78 11.37 -4.71
C ASP A 40 -8.97 12.48 -5.40
N ASP A 41 -8.41 13.38 -4.59
CA ASP A 41 -7.57 14.48 -5.03
C ASP A 41 -6.09 14.27 -4.66
N ALA A 42 -5.23 15.18 -5.12
CA ALA A 42 -3.79 15.11 -4.85
C ALA A 42 -3.48 15.12 -3.35
N ASP A 43 -4.28 15.82 -2.54
CA ASP A 43 -4.11 15.89 -1.09
C ASP A 43 -4.42 14.56 -0.41
N LEU A 44 -5.50 13.88 -0.84
CA LEU A 44 -5.83 12.54 -0.39
C LEU A 44 -4.74 11.54 -0.79
N ARG A 45 -4.22 11.62 -2.02
CA ARG A 45 -3.15 10.74 -2.50
C ARG A 45 -1.85 10.93 -1.74
N ARG A 46 -1.47 12.17 -1.41
CA ARG A 46 -0.32 12.45 -0.52
C ARG A 46 -0.54 11.85 0.87
N ARG A 47 -1.71 12.04 1.48
CA ARG A 47 -2.05 11.43 2.78
C ARG A 47 -1.99 9.90 2.74
N LEU A 48 -2.42 9.30 1.63
CA LEU A 48 -2.32 7.85 1.44
C LEU A 48 -0.85 7.42 1.38
N LEU A 49 -0.03 8.13 0.61
CA LEU A 49 1.41 7.87 0.51
C LEU A 49 2.08 7.94 1.88
N ASP A 50 1.90 9.02 2.64
CA ASP A 50 2.46 9.19 3.99
C ASP A 50 2.05 8.03 4.92
N ARG A 51 0.79 7.60 4.83
CA ARG A 51 0.26 6.48 5.62
C ARG A 51 0.91 5.15 5.23
N LEU A 52 1.16 4.93 3.95
CA LEU A 52 1.82 3.71 3.46
C LEU A 52 3.29 3.68 3.83
N GLU A 53 3.99 4.82 3.75
CA GLU A 53 5.38 4.95 4.20
C GLU A 53 5.51 4.66 5.69
N ALA A 54 4.64 5.23 6.53
CA ALA A 54 4.62 4.91 7.97
C ALA A 54 4.27 3.44 8.25
N ALA A 55 3.40 2.83 7.44
CA ALA A 55 3.04 1.41 7.58
C ALA A 55 4.18 0.47 7.18
N ASN A 56 5.06 0.92 6.27
CA ASN A 56 6.19 0.17 5.70
C ASN A 56 7.49 0.35 6.50
N ASP A 57 7.43 0.87 7.73
CA ASP A 57 8.59 0.96 8.59
C ASP A 57 9.09 -0.47 8.97
N PRO A 58 10.34 -0.85 8.67
CA PRO A 58 10.90 -2.15 9.05
C PRO A 58 10.84 -2.43 10.56
N ARG A 59 10.89 -1.39 11.40
CA ARG A 59 10.77 -1.50 12.86
C ARG A 59 9.36 -1.94 13.26
N ARG A 60 8.35 -1.45 12.55
CA ARG A 60 6.95 -1.83 12.77
C ARG A 60 6.72 -3.28 12.37
N GLU A 61 7.27 -3.72 11.24
CA GLU A 61 7.21 -5.14 10.83
C GLU A 61 7.89 -6.04 11.86
N ARG A 62 9.12 -5.70 12.29
CA ARG A 62 9.84 -6.46 13.31
C ARG A 62 9.07 -6.54 14.62
N TYR A 63 8.46 -5.44 15.05
CA TYR A 63 7.62 -5.40 16.25
C TYR A 63 6.44 -6.37 16.14
N LEU A 64 5.72 -6.39 15.01
CA LEU A 64 4.60 -7.30 14.79
C LEU A 64 5.02 -8.77 14.75
N CYS A 65 6.17 -9.09 14.15
CA CYS A 65 6.74 -10.44 14.18
C CYS A 65 7.02 -10.88 15.63
N LEU A 66 7.67 -10.02 16.43
CA LEU A 66 7.97 -10.31 17.84
C LEU A 66 6.70 -10.47 18.68
N LEU A 67 5.73 -9.57 18.49
CA LEU A 67 4.43 -9.65 19.17
C LEU A 67 3.69 -10.96 18.86
N SER A 68 3.79 -11.44 17.62
CA SER A 68 3.20 -12.72 17.21
C SER A 68 3.87 -13.89 17.91
N VAL A 69 5.20 -13.87 18.02
CA VAL A 69 5.96 -14.90 18.76
C VAL A 69 5.58 -14.93 20.23
N VAL A 70 5.56 -13.78 20.90
CA VAL A 70 5.24 -13.68 22.34
C VAL A 70 3.84 -14.17 22.64
N ASN A 71 2.86 -13.89 21.77
CA ASN A 71 1.47 -14.28 21.97
C ASN A 71 1.12 -15.66 21.38
N GLY A 72 2.07 -16.37 20.77
CA GLY A 72 1.80 -17.64 20.08
C GLY A 72 0.86 -17.49 18.88
N TRP A 73 0.78 -16.31 18.28
CA TRP A 73 -0.03 -16.08 17.08
C TRP A 73 0.67 -16.65 15.84
N PRO A 74 -0.10 -17.05 14.80
CA PRO A 74 0.47 -17.40 13.51
C PRO A 74 1.39 -16.29 12.99
N GLN A 75 2.47 -16.67 12.30
CA GLN A 75 3.34 -15.70 11.66
C GLN A 75 2.56 -14.84 10.68
N VAL A 76 2.70 -13.53 10.81
CA VAL A 76 2.05 -12.56 9.92
C VAL A 76 2.83 -12.52 8.62
N GLU A 77 2.13 -12.76 7.50
CA GLU A 77 2.70 -12.59 6.17
C GLU A 77 3.17 -11.13 5.98
N SER A 78 4.40 -10.98 5.45
CA SER A 78 4.97 -9.66 5.21
C SER A 78 4.11 -8.86 4.24
N LEU A 79 3.74 -7.64 4.64
CA LEU A 79 3.05 -6.68 3.77
C LEU A 79 4.03 -5.80 3.00
N THR A 80 5.32 -5.88 3.29
CA THR A 80 6.37 -5.05 2.71
C THR A 80 6.32 -5.04 1.18
N PRO A 81 6.19 -6.18 0.46
CA PRO A 81 6.09 -6.16 -1.00
C PRO A 81 4.90 -5.37 -1.55
N VAL A 82 3.74 -5.49 -0.89
CA VAL A 82 2.51 -4.77 -1.26
C VAL A 82 2.66 -3.27 -0.98
N LEU A 83 3.26 -2.92 0.16
CA LEU A 83 3.45 -1.53 0.57
C LEU A 83 4.48 -0.84 -0.34
N ASP A 84 5.62 -1.48 -0.60
CA ASP A 84 6.65 -0.98 -1.52
C ASP A 84 6.10 -0.76 -2.93
N TRP A 85 5.37 -1.73 -3.47
CA TRP A 85 4.73 -1.60 -4.77
C TRP A 85 3.82 -0.37 -4.82
N SER A 86 3.00 -0.18 -3.78
CA SER A 86 2.03 0.91 -3.69
C SER A 86 2.71 2.27 -3.56
N ILE A 87 3.75 2.37 -2.75
CA ILE A 87 4.55 3.59 -2.55
C ILE A 87 5.20 4.01 -3.87
N ARG A 88 5.85 3.06 -4.57
CA ARG A 88 6.48 3.31 -5.88
C ARG A 88 5.45 3.78 -6.91
N ALA A 89 4.28 3.14 -6.95
CA ALA A 89 3.22 3.48 -7.91
C ALA A 89 2.63 4.87 -7.67
N LEU A 90 2.40 5.24 -6.40
CA LEU A 90 1.91 6.57 -6.03
C LEU A 90 2.95 7.66 -6.29
N ARG A 91 4.21 7.43 -5.94
CA ARG A 91 5.30 8.41 -6.20
C ARG A 91 5.49 8.68 -7.69
N ALA A 92 5.42 7.64 -8.53
CA ALA A 92 5.52 7.80 -9.98
C ALA A 92 4.43 8.70 -10.57
N ARG A 93 3.24 8.73 -9.95
CA ARG A 93 2.06 9.50 -10.39
C ARG A 93 1.86 10.82 -9.65
N ALA A 94 2.70 11.12 -8.65
CA ALA A 94 2.73 12.40 -7.97
C ALA A 94 3.70 13.39 -8.63
N THR A 95 4.62 12.89 -9.45
CA THR A 95 5.66 13.68 -10.14
C THR A 95 5.28 14.03 -11.59
N GLY A 96 4.20 13.46 -12.13
CA GLY A 96 3.66 13.76 -13.46
C GLY A 96 2.37 14.55 -13.36
#